data_AF-A0A9Q3CWD1-F1
#
_entry.id   AF-A0A9Q3CWD1-F1
#
_cell.length_a   1.000
_cell.length_b   1.000
_cell.length_c   1.000
_cell.angle_alpha   90.00
_cell.angle_beta   90.00
_cell.angle_gamma   90.00
#
_symmetry.space_group_name_H-M   'P 1'
#
loop_
_entity.id
_entity.type
_entity.pdbx_description
1 polymer ?
#
loop_
_entity_poly.entity_id
_entity_poly.type
_entity_poly.pdbx_seq_one_letter_code
_entity_poly.pdbx_strand_id
1 'polypeptide(L)'
;MEWNTNIMKDIPMTGSPFYPEIQLDYNTSQHSTTGKSPFLVEKGWNALLPVYNLKKIILTIHPTAKDFHVMWNRECETAERCIALVQEYKKQSHDNTNKEPDFREGDQVLIDREKFSGGKTDRRILYETPSVPSGFVQSFPPNSFNRFPSRNKSHTPQDIVEVEDFPGPVKKIMKAGKIRLNVKDHRQYLVRLKNQTADKDRWLAEDAIPNGEILLRGFRVSWRSEKSHQL
;
A
#
# COMPACT_ATOMS: atom_id res chain seq x y z
N MET A 1 -14.57 -5.75 8.25
CA MET A 1 -13.16 -6.20 8.14
C MET A 1 -13.13 -7.70 8.36
N GLU A 2 -13.03 -8.47 7.29
CA GLU A 2 -12.82 -9.92 7.37
C GLU A 2 -11.34 -10.18 7.67
N TRP A 3 -11.05 -10.80 8.81
CA TRP A 3 -9.69 -11.16 9.17
C TRP A 3 -9.31 -12.48 8.50
N ASN A 4 -8.20 -12.45 7.75
CA ASN A 4 -7.63 -13.63 7.11
C ASN A 4 -7.00 -14.51 8.20
N THR A 5 -7.67 -15.60 8.56
CA THR A 5 -7.28 -16.55 9.63
C THR A 5 -5.94 -17.25 9.37
N ASN A 6 -5.34 -17.08 8.19
CA ASN A 6 -4.03 -17.63 7.86
C ASN A 6 -2.86 -16.83 8.42
N ILE A 7 -3.06 -15.58 8.87
CA ILE A 7 -1.96 -14.75 9.40
C ILE A 7 -1.48 -15.26 10.78
N MET A 8 -2.32 -15.96 11.53
CA MET A 8 -1.99 -16.45 12.88
C MET A 8 -1.11 -17.72 12.91
N LYS A 9 -0.96 -18.44 11.80
CA LYS A 9 -0.24 -19.74 11.80
C LYS A 9 1.28 -19.58 11.80
N ASP A 10 1.80 -18.43 11.37
CA ASP A 10 3.22 -18.22 11.12
C ASP A 10 3.90 -17.30 12.15
N ILE A 11 3.18 -16.84 13.19
CA ILE A 11 3.77 -16.01 14.25
C ILE A 11 4.30 -16.94 15.36
N PRO A 12 5.61 -16.96 15.64
CA PRO A 12 6.14 -17.73 16.74
C PRO A 12 5.52 -17.23 18.06
N MET A 13 4.75 -18.11 18.71
CA MET A 13 3.95 -17.83 19.92
C MET A 13 4.78 -17.54 21.18
N THR A 14 6.11 -17.46 21.09
CA THR A 14 6.99 -17.23 22.24
C THR A 14 7.71 -15.89 22.10
N GLY A 15 7.18 -14.84 22.74
CA GLY A 15 7.93 -13.61 23.04
C GLY A 15 7.58 -12.36 22.24
N SER A 16 6.51 -12.34 21.42
CA SER A 16 6.08 -11.10 20.77
C SER A 16 5.42 -10.15 21.79
N PRO A 17 5.87 -8.89 21.90
CA PRO A 17 5.26 -7.90 22.80
C PRO A 17 3.80 -7.57 22.41
N PHE A 18 3.38 -7.91 21.20
CA PHE A 18 2.02 -7.69 20.69
C PHE A 18 1.06 -8.84 20.96
N TYR A 19 1.53 -9.97 21.49
CA TYR A 19 0.68 -11.14 21.72
C TYR A 19 -0.52 -10.86 22.64
N PRO A 20 -0.37 -10.15 23.77
CA PRO A 20 -1.50 -9.83 24.64
C PRO A 20 -2.58 -8.98 23.92
N GLU A 21 -2.15 -8.04 23.07
CA GLU A 21 -3.04 -7.17 22.32
C GLU A 21 -3.82 -7.94 21.25
N ILE A 22 -3.13 -8.79 20.47
CA ILE A 22 -3.77 -9.64 19.46
C ILE A 22 -4.77 -10.61 20.10
N GLN A 23 -4.42 -11.21 21.24
CA GLN A 23 -5.32 -12.10 21.97
C GLN A 23 -6.57 -11.36 22.46
N LEU A 24 -6.40 -10.14 22.96
CA LEU A 24 -7.49 -9.30 23.41
C LEU A 24 -8.41 -8.90 22.25
N ASP A 25 -7.84 -8.47 21.12
CA ASP A 25 -8.59 -8.08 19.92
C ASP A 25 -9.37 -9.26 19.35
N TYR A 26 -8.72 -10.43 19.25
CA TYR A 26 -9.39 -11.65 18.80
C TYR A 26 -10.57 -12.01 19.69
N ASN A 27 -10.40 -12.00 21.02
CA ASN A 27 -11.44 -12.40 21.96
C ASN A 27 -12.57 -11.37 22.11
N THR A 28 -12.37 -10.12 21.67
CA THR A 28 -13.38 -9.06 21.70
C THR A 28 -14.04 -8.80 20.34
N SER A 29 -13.45 -9.28 19.25
CA SER A 29 -13.99 -9.16 17.90
C SER A 29 -15.18 -10.08 17.66
N GLN A 30 -16.10 -9.67 16.78
CA GLN A 30 -17.25 -10.49 16.38
C GLN A 30 -16.84 -11.51 15.31
N HIS A 31 -17.17 -12.79 15.52
CA HIS A 31 -16.98 -13.82 14.50
C HIS A 31 -18.15 -13.88 13.52
N SER A 32 -17.84 -14.11 12.24
CA SER A 32 -18.84 -14.24 11.17
C SER A 32 -19.83 -15.39 11.40
N THR A 33 -19.36 -16.53 11.91
CA THR A 33 -20.20 -17.73 12.10
C THR A 33 -21.21 -17.59 13.23
N THR A 34 -20.82 -16.96 14.34
CA THR A 34 -21.65 -16.88 15.56
C THR A 34 -22.29 -15.52 15.75
N GLY A 35 -21.82 -14.48 15.05
CA GLY A 35 -22.21 -13.08 15.25
C GLY A 35 -21.85 -12.51 16.63
N LYS A 36 -21.11 -13.28 17.44
CA LYS A 36 -20.75 -12.97 18.83
C LYS A 36 -19.25 -13.09 19.00
N SER A 37 -18.69 -12.35 19.95
CA SER A 37 -17.28 -12.47 20.33
C SER A 37 -17.04 -13.70 21.19
N PRO A 38 -15.83 -14.28 21.18
CA PRO A 38 -15.50 -15.43 22.02
C PRO A 38 -15.74 -15.16 23.50
N PHE A 39 -15.36 -13.98 24.02
CA PHE A 39 -15.62 -13.63 25.42
C PHE A 39 -17.10 -13.61 25.78
N LEU A 40 -17.95 -13.13 24.87
CA LEU A 40 -19.40 -13.12 25.11
C LEU A 40 -19.96 -14.54 25.17
N VAL A 41 -19.45 -15.46 24.34
CA VAL A 41 -19.88 -16.86 24.33
C VAL A 41 -19.36 -17.62 25.56
N GLU A 42 -18.12 -17.39 25.96
CA GLU A 42 -17.47 -18.10 27.07
C GLU A 42 -17.87 -17.56 28.44
N LYS A 43 -17.88 -16.23 28.60
CA LYS A 43 -18.07 -15.55 29.89
C LYS A 43 -19.44 -14.90 30.03
N GLY A 44 -20.20 -14.75 28.95
CA GLY A 44 -21.50 -14.07 28.96
C GLY A 44 -21.40 -12.54 28.97
N TRP A 45 -20.20 -11.96 28.93
CA TRP A 45 -19.98 -10.52 28.88
C TRP A 45 -18.67 -10.19 28.15
N ASN A 46 -18.61 -8.98 27.56
CA ASN A 46 -17.40 -8.45 26.94
C ASN A 46 -16.74 -7.43 27.87
N ALA A 47 -15.42 -7.51 28.01
CA ALA A 47 -14.66 -6.51 28.73
C ALA A 47 -14.82 -5.13 28.06
N LEU A 48 -15.17 -4.12 28.86
CA LEU A 48 -15.28 -2.74 28.39
C LEU A 48 -13.88 -2.19 28.16
N LEU A 49 -13.39 -2.25 26.92
CA LEU A 49 -12.15 -1.58 26.56
C LEU A 49 -12.37 -0.04 26.59
N PRO A 50 -11.35 0.75 27.00
CA PRO A 50 -11.45 2.21 27.07
C PRO A 50 -11.89 2.84 25.74
N VAL A 51 -11.49 2.24 24.61
CA VAL A 51 -11.86 2.67 23.25
C VAL A 51 -13.37 2.69 23.02
N TYR A 52 -14.12 1.79 23.65
CA TYR A 52 -15.59 1.74 23.52
C TYR A 52 -16.29 2.82 24.35
N ASN A 53 -15.70 3.27 25.47
CA ASN A 53 -16.27 4.32 26.31
C ASN A 53 -16.07 5.72 25.70
N LEU A 54 -14.98 5.94 24.97
CA LEU A 54 -14.73 7.21 24.28
C LEU A 54 -15.78 7.49 23.18
N LYS A 55 -16.28 6.46 22.50
CA LYS A 55 -17.35 6.60 21.51
C LYS A 55 -18.73 6.93 22.13
N LYS A 56 -18.93 6.62 23.41
CA LYS A 56 -20.21 6.82 24.11
C LYS A 56 -20.29 8.18 24.82
N ILE A 57 -19.15 8.73 25.23
CA ILE A 57 -19.02 10.09 25.81
C ILE A 57 -18.86 11.12 24.68
N ILE A 58 -19.59 10.93 23.58
CA ILE A 58 -19.77 11.96 22.55
C ILE A 58 -21.03 12.75 22.94
N LEU A 59 -21.03 13.29 24.15
CA LEU A 59 -22.02 14.25 24.61
C LEU A 59 -21.35 15.63 24.55
N THR A 60 -21.95 16.50 23.73
CA THR A 60 -21.54 17.89 23.44
C THR A 60 -20.17 18.05 22.78
N ILE A 61 -20.06 17.62 21.52
CA ILE A 61 -18.95 18.00 20.67
C ILE A 61 -19.04 19.52 20.39
N HIS A 62 -18.01 20.29 20.75
CA HIS A 62 -17.83 21.67 20.30
C HIS A 62 -17.92 21.72 18.76
N PRO A 63 -18.53 22.74 18.12
CA PRO A 63 -18.75 22.77 16.66
C PRO A 63 -17.50 22.41 15.83
N THR A 64 -16.32 22.86 16.25
CA THR A 64 -15.03 22.51 15.64
C THR A 64 -14.72 21.00 15.64
N ALA A 65 -15.05 20.29 16.71
CA ALA A 65 -14.82 18.86 16.80
C ALA A 65 -15.89 18.06 16.02
N LYS A 66 -17.07 18.66 15.74
CA LYS A 66 -18.06 18.08 14.82
C LYS A 66 -17.53 18.11 13.38
N ASP A 67 -16.94 19.23 12.97
CA ASP A 67 -16.33 19.37 11.64
C ASP A 67 -15.16 18.39 11.47
N PHE A 68 -14.32 18.26 12.51
CA PHE A 68 -13.24 17.28 12.52
C PHE A 68 -13.76 15.83 12.41
N HIS A 69 -14.85 15.50 13.09
CA HIS A 69 -15.46 14.17 12.99
C HIS A 69 -15.97 13.87 11.57
N VAL A 70 -16.60 14.85 10.92
CA VAL A 70 -17.05 14.71 9.53
C VAL A 70 -15.87 14.50 8.58
N MET A 71 -14.79 15.26 8.76
CA MET A 71 -13.55 15.10 7.99
C MET A 71 -12.94 13.71 8.22
N TRP A 72 -12.82 13.30 9.47
CA TRP A 72 -12.28 11.99 9.86
C TRP A 72 -13.07 10.83 9.25
N ASN A 73 -14.41 10.90 9.25
CA ASN A 73 -15.24 9.86 8.66
C ASN A 73 -15.04 9.79 7.13
N ARG A 74 -14.89 10.93 6.45
CA ARG A 74 -14.58 10.94 5.00
C ARG A 74 -13.22 10.30 4.72
N GLU A 75 -12.22 10.56 5.54
CA GLU A 75 -10.90 9.92 5.42
C GLU A 75 -10.95 8.42 5.70
N CYS A 76 -11.76 7.99 6.67
CA CYS A 76 -11.99 6.57 6.92
C CYS A 76 -12.63 5.90 5.70
N GLU A 77 -13.67 6.50 5.11
CA GLU A 77 -14.31 5.98 3.90
C GLU A 77 -13.34 5.91 2.70
N THR A 78 -12.49 6.92 2.51
CA THR A 78 -11.50 6.88 1.42
C THR A 78 -10.45 5.82 1.67
N ALA A 79 -9.97 5.66 2.91
CA ALA A 79 -9.05 4.59 3.27
C ALA A 79 -9.66 3.20 3.02
N GLU A 80 -10.93 2.99 3.38
CA GLU A 80 -11.66 1.76 3.10
C GLU A 80 -11.75 1.46 1.60
N ARG A 81 -12.08 2.47 0.78
CA ARG A 81 -12.09 2.33 -0.68
C ARG A 81 -10.72 1.97 -1.24
N CYS A 82 -9.66 2.61 -0.75
CA CYS A 82 -8.29 2.29 -1.16
C CYS A 82 -7.93 0.83 -0.82
N ILE A 83 -8.29 0.36 0.36
CA ILE A 83 -8.06 -1.04 0.76
C ILE A 83 -8.83 -1.99 -0.15
N ALA A 84 -10.11 -1.70 -0.45
CA ALA A 84 -10.93 -2.50 -1.35
C ALA A 84 -10.32 -2.59 -2.75
N LEU A 85 -9.91 -1.45 -3.34
CA LEU A 85 -9.26 -1.42 -4.65
C LEU A 85 -7.95 -2.24 -4.68
N VAL A 86 -7.14 -2.17 -3.62
CA VAL A 86 -5.91 -2.97 -3.52
C VAL A 86 -6.23 -4.45 -3.41
N GLN A 87 -7.27 -4.83 -2.67
CA GLN A 87 -7.72 -6.22 -2.57
C GLN A 87 -8.23 -6.75 -3.91
N GLU A 88 -9.05 -5.97 -4.63
CA GLU A 88 -9.54 -6.31 -5.96
C GLU A 88 -8.40 -6.45 -6.97
N TYR A 89 -7.46 -5.50 -6.99
CA TYR A 89 -6.29 -5.58 -7.86
C TYR A 89 -5.46 -6.85 -7.57
N LYS A 90 -5.23 -7.16 -6.29
CA LYS A 90 -4.53 -8.40 -5.90
C LYS A 90 -5.28 -9.64 -6.34
N LYS A 91 -6.61 -9.66 -6.18
CA LYS A 91 -7.47 -10.76 -6.64
C LYS A 91 -7.36 -10.94 -8.15
N GLN A 92 -7.56 -9.88 -8.94
CA GLN A 92 -7.44 -9.95 -10.40
C GLN A 92 -6.04 -10.40 -10.85
N SER A 93 -4.98 -9.88 -10.22
CA SER A 93 -3.61 -10.32 -10.50
C SER A 93 -3.40 -11.81 -10.17
N HIS A 94 -4.01 -12.29 -9.08
CA HIS A 94 -3.95 -13.68 -8.67
C HIS A 94 -4.71 -14.58 -9.65
N ASP A 95 -5.93 -14.21 -10.02
CA ASP A 95 -6.80 -14.96 -10.96
C ASP A 95 -6.16 -15.04 -12.35
N ASN A 96 -5.52 -13.96 -12.80
CA ASN A 96 -4.79 -13.94 -14.07
C ASN A 96 -3.56 -14.87 -14.07
N THR A 97 -2.90 -15.01 -12.92
CA THR A 97 -1.69 -15.84 -12.76
C THR A 97 -2.03 -17.31 -12.48
N ASN A 98 -3.08 -17.57 -11.71
CA ASN A 98 -3.52 -18.90 -11.30
C ASN A 98 -4.79 -19.27 -12.03
N LYS A 99 -4.69 -19.43 -13.35
CA LYS A 99 -5.75 -20.08 -14.11
C LYS A 99 -5.69 -21.57 -13.77
N GLU A 100 -6.74 -22.09 -13.16
CA GLU A 100 -6.88 -23.53 -12.99
C GLU A 100 -6.99 -24.16 -14.38
N PRO A 101 -6.17 -25.18 -14.70
CA PRO A 101 -6.33 -25.92 -15.93
C PRO A 101 -7.66 -26.69 -15.93
N ASP A 102 -8.33 -26.76 -17.08
CA ASP A 102 -9.54 -27.55 -17.28
C ASP A 102 -9.15 -29.03 -17.39
N PHE A 103 -9.58 -29.87 -16.45
CA PHE A 103 -9.28 -31.30 -16.43
C PHE A 103 -10.47 -32.10 -16.96
N ARG A 104 -10.21 -33.02 -17.89
CA ARG A 104 -11.21 -33.98 -18.36
C ARG A 104 -10.89 -35.37 -17.84
N GLU A 105 -11.93 -36.17 -17.64
CA GLU A 105 -11.77 -37.57 -17.25
C GLU A 105 -10.92 -38.30 -18.28
N GLY A 106 -9.82 -38.93 -17.84
CA GLY A 106 -8.86 -39.63 -18.69
C GLY A 106 -7.55 -38.87 -18.95
N ASP A 107 -7.43 -37.60 -18.57
CA ASP A 107 -6.18 -36.85 -18.70
C ASP A 107 -5.10 -37.37 -17.72
N GLN A 108 -3.88 -37.58 -18.24
CA GLN A 108 -2.73 -37.99 -17.42
C GLN A 108 -2.07 -36.77 -16.78
N VAL A 109 -1.81 -36.85 -15.47
CA VAL A 109 -1.32 -35.76 -14.65
C VAL A 109 -0.09 -36.16 -13.86
N LEU A 110 0.95 -35.31 -13.83
CA LEU A 110 2.15 -35.57 -13.04
C LEU A 110 1.98 -35.04 -11.62
N ILE A 111 2.04 -35.94 -10.64
CA ILE A 111 1.91 -35.61 -9.22
C ILE A 111 3.30 -35.42 -8.62
N ASP A 112 3.55 -34.22 -8.10
CA ASP A 112 4.76 -33.91 -7.35
C ASP A 112 4.73 -34.57 -5.96
N ARG A 113 5.61 -35.57 -5.77
CA ARG A 113 5.58 -36.49 -4.63
C ARG A 113 5.91 -35.81 -3.29
N GLU A 114 6.68 -34.73 -3.32
CA GLU A 114 7.09 -33.99 -2.12
C GLU A 114 5.92 -33.18 -1.54
N LYS A 115 5.15 -32.50 -2.41
CA LYS A 115 3.98 -31.70 -2.01
C LYS A 115 2.78 -32.54 -1.62
N PHE A 116 2.71 -33.78 -2.13
CA PHE A 116 1.64 -34.71 -1.78
C PHE A 116 1.73 -35.22 -0.33
N SER A 117 2.92 -35.19 0.27
CA SER A 117 3.17 -35.76 1.61
C SER A 117 2.62 -34.92 2.78
N GLY A 118 2.27 -33.64 2.56
CA GLY A 118 1.95 -32.68 3.62
C GLY A 118 0.48 -32.49 3.97
N GLY A 119 -0.44 -33.31 3.44
CA GLY A 119 -1.89 -33.21 3.71
C GLY A 119 -2.59 -31.94 3.22
N LYS A 120 -1.85 -30.99 2.63
CA LYS A 120 -2.39 -29.83 1.92
C LYS A 120 -2.11 -30.03 0.44
N THR A 121 -3.13 -30.45 -0.29
CA THR A 121 -3.09 -30.62 -1.75
C THR A 121 -3.07 -29.25 -2.42
N ASP A 122 -1.88 -28.66 -2.57
CA ASP A 122 -1.69 -27.58 -3.55
C ASP A 122 -1.85 -28.19 -4.95
N ARG A 123 -2.91 -27.79 -5.67
CA ARG A 123 -3.34 -28.32 -6.97
C ARG A 123 -2.41 -27.95 -8.15
N ARG A 124 -1.11 -27.79 -7.90
CA ARG A 124 -0.12 -27.49 -8.96
C ARG A 124 0.42 -28.78 -9.52
N ILE A 125 -0.36 -29.37 -10.41
CA ILE A 125 0.04 -30.49 -11.26
C ILE A 125 0.80 -29.91 -12.46
N LEU A 126 1.99 -30.44 -12.75
CA LEU A 126 2.79 -30.02 -13.90
C LEU A 126 2.38 -30.87 -15.13
N TYR A 127 2.25 -30.23 -16.30
CA TYR A 127 1.97 -30.90 -17.56
C TYR A 127 3.26 -31.13 -18.36
N GLU A 128 3.44 -32.33 -18.88
CA GLU A 128 4.34 -32.57 -20.01
C GLU A 128 3.49 -32.75 -21.28
N THR A 129 3.76 -31.96 -22.32
CA THR A 129 3.33 -32.29 -23.68
C THR A 129 4.19 -33.45 -24.18
N PRO A 130 3.63 -34.54 -24.72
CA PRO A 130 4.40 -35.72 -25.08
C PRO A 130 5.11 -35.52 -26.42
N SER A 131 6.20 -34.74 -26.45
CA SER A 131 7.23 -34.78 -27.52
C SER A 131 8.44 -33.85 -27.28
N VAL A 132 9.20 -33.99 -26.18
CA VAL A 132 10.62 -33.51 -26.24
C VAL A 132 11.51 -34.42 -25.38
N PRO A 133 12.48 -35.15 -25.96
CA PRO A 133 13.43 -35.93 -25.17
C PRO A 133 14.32 -35.00 -24.34
N SER A 134 14.57 -35.43 -23.11
CA SER A 134 15.45 -34.81 -22.12
C SER A 134 16.83 -34.47 -22.69
N GLY A 135 17.03 -33.17 -22.96
CA GLY A 135 18.28 -32.62 -23.45
C GLY A 135 18.18 -31.11 -23.64
N PHE A 136 17.69 -30.36 -22.65
CA PHE A 136 17.66 -28.90 -22.74
C PHE A 136 19.02 -28.29 -22.37
N VAL A 137 19.86 -28.10 -23.40
CA VAL A 137 20.77 -26.95 -23.43
C VAL A 137 19.88 -25.71 -23.29
N GLN A 138 20.00 -25.01 -22.17
CA GLN A 138 19.28 -23.76 -21.96
C GLN A 138 19.94 -22.68 -22.81
N SER A 139 19.53 -22.57 -24.07
CA SER A 139 19.87 -21.40 -24.87
C SER A 139 19.15 -20.21 -24.26
N PHE A 140 19.90 -19.27 -23.69
CA PHE A 140 19.36 -17.98 -23.29
C PHE A 140 18.80 -17.32 -24.55
N PRO A 141 17.47 -17.11 -24.66
CA PRO A 141 16.95 -16.37 -25.80
C PRO A 141 17.53 -14.95 -25.73
N PRO A 142 17.90 -14.35 -26.88
CA PRO A 142 18.36 -12.97 -26.90
C PRO A 142 17.28 -12.11 -26.23
N ASN A 143 17.75 -11.16 -25.43
CA ASN A 143 16.96 -10.29 -24.56
C ASN A 143 15.85 -9.59 -25.39
N SER A 144 14.69 -10.22 -25.49
CA SER A 144 13.60 -9.78 -26.34
C SER A 144 12.65 -8.96 -25.50
N PHE A 145 12.52 -7.69 -25.89
CA PHE A 145 11.65 -6.67 -25.29
C PHE A 145 10.20 -7.14 -25.06
N ASN A 146 9.75 -8.16 -25.81
CA ASN A 146 8.38 -8.67 -25.78
C ASN A 146 8.11 -9.75 -24.71
N ARG A 147 9.13 -10.38 -24.11
CA ARG A 147 8.91 -11.47 -23.13
C ARG A 147 8.56 -10.96 -21.73
N PHE A 148 8.98 -9.73 -21.40
CA PHE A 148 8.73 -9.10 -20.09
C PHE A 148 8.24 -7.66 -20.26
N PRO A 149 6.99 -7.44 -20.73
CA PRO A 149 6.44 -6.09 -20.91
C PRO A 149 6.44 -5.28 -19.60
N SER A 150 6.35 -5.96 -18.46
CA SER A 150 6.36 -5.37 -17.12
C SER A 150 7.73 -4.85 -16.66
N ARG A 151 8.84 -5.30 -17.28
CA ARG A 151 10.20 -4.86 -16.93
C ARG A 151 10.48 -3.44 -17.45
N ASN A 152 9.70 -3.00 -18.44
CA ASN A 152 9.70 -1.67 -19.00
C ASN A 152 8.48 -0.87 -18.57
N LYS A 153 8.05 -0.97 -17.31
CA LYS A 153 7.38 0.18 -16.71
C LYS A 153 8.44 1.29 -16.68
N SER A 154 8.58 2.03 -17.78
CA SER A 154 8.97 3.42 -17.69
C SER A 154 8.13 3.97 -16.54
N HIS A 155 8.77 4.67 -15.61
CA HIS A 155 8.02 5.64 -14.84
C HIS A 155 7.27 6.44 -15.89
N THR A 156 5.97 6.19 -16.04
CA THR A 156 5.10 7.11 -16.75
C THR A 156 5.40 8.44 -16.06
N PRO A 157 5.97 9.43 -16.77
CA PRO A 157 6.03 10.77 -16.21
C PRO A 157 4.60 11.04 -15.75
N GLN A 158 4.42 11.35 -14.47
CA GLN A 158 3.12 11.80 -14.00
C GLN A 158 2.72 12.92 -14.94
N ASP A 159 1.56 12.78 -15.57
CA ASP A 159 1.07 13.77 -16.52
C ASP A 159 1.22 15.13 -15.87
N ILE A 160 1.83 16.03 -16.64
CA ILE A 160 1.96 17.43 -16.30
C ILE A 160 0.52 17.91 -16.06
N VAL A 161 0.17 18.18 -14.80
CA VAL A 161 -0.98 19.03 -14.52
C VAL A 161 -0.65 20.34 -15.22
N GLU A 162 -1.36 20.61 -16.31
CA GLU A 162 -1.27 21.86 -17.03
C GLU A 162 -1.39 23.01 -16.03
N VAL A 163 -0.47 23.95 -16.16
CA VAL A 163 -0.26 25.06 -15.23
C VAL A 163 -1.50 25.96 -15.29
N GLU A 164 -2.46 25.72 -14.41
CA GLU A 164 -3.39 26.79 -14.01
C GLU A 164 -2.59 27.86 -13.28
N ASP A 165 -2.90 29.11 -13.63
CA ASP A 165 -2.19 30.33 -13.28
C ASP A 165 -1.69 30.40 -11.83
N PHE A 166 -0.52 31.01 -11.69
CA PHE A 166 0.29 31.05 -10.50
C PHE A 166 -0.48 31.47 -9.22
N PRO A 167 -0.60 30.63 -8.19
CA PRO A 167 -1.40 30.97 -7.00
C PRO A 167 -0.56 31.75 -5.98
N GLY A 168 -0.31 33.03 -6.25
CA GLY A 168 0.12 34.00 -5.24
C GLY A 168 1.58 33.91 -4.73
N PRO A 169 1.94 34.79 -3.78
CA PRO A 169 3.33 34.96 -3.35
C PRO A 169 3.84 33.77 -2.52
N VAL A 170 5.05 33.32 -2.84
CA VAL A 170 5.72 32.21 -2.17
C VAL A 170 6.25 32.63 -0.79
N LYS A 171 6.09 31.77 0.22
CA LYS A 171 6.62 31.96 1.58
C LYS A 171 8.01 31.35 1.74
N LYS A 172 8.16 30.06 1.42
CA LYS A 172 9.40 29.30 1.65
C LYS A 172 9.45 28.05 0.76
N ILE A 173 10.68 27.62 0.42
CA ILE A 173 10.95 26.33 -0.22
C ILE A 173 11.18 25.26 0.86
N MET A 174 10.48 24.14 0.75
CA MET A 174 10.47 23.07 1.75
C MET A 174 11.39 21.92 1.39
N LYS A 175 11.35 21.46 0.13
CA LYS A 175 12.11 20.30 -0.35
C LYS A 175 12.64 20.53 -1.77
N ALA A 176 13.68 19.80 -2.12
CA ALA A 176 14.20 19.74 -3.48
C ALA A 176 14.08 18.31 -4.01
N GLY A 177 13.77 18.18 -5.30
CA GLY A 177 13.61 16.94 -6.03
C GLY A 177 14.18 17.07 -7.44
N LYS A 178 14.27 15.94 -8.14
CA LYS A 178 14.66 15.89 -9.55
C LYS A 178 13.67 15.01 -10.29
N ILE A 179 13.22 15.47 -11.46
CA ILE A 179 12.37 14.70 -12.36
C ILE A 179 13.07 14.61 -13.71
N ARG A 180 13.06 13.42 -14.31
CA ARG A 180 13.62 13.18 -15.63
C ARG A 180 12.53 13.37 -16.68
N LEU A 181 12.58 14.48 -17.40
CA LEU A 181 11.67 14.79 -18.51
C LEU A 181 12.47 14.79 -19.81
N ASN A 182 11.98 14.06 -20.83
CA ASN A 182 12.60 14.02 -22.16
C ASN A 182 14.11 13.74 -22.12
N VAL A 183 14.51 12.72 -21.34
CA VAL A 183 15.91 12.27 -21.16
C VAL A 183 16.79 13.24 -20.35
N LYS A 184 16.33 14.46 -20.08
CA LYS A 184 17.03 15.47 -19.28
C LYS A 184 16.51 15.53 -17.83
N ASP A 185 17.41 15.76 -16.89
CA ASP A 185 17.06 15.90 -15.48
C ASP A 185 16.74 17.35 -15.16
N HIS A 186 15.49 17.61 -14.76
CA HIS A 186 15.02 18.92 -14.31
C HIS A 186 14.94 18.95 -12.78
N ARG A 187 15.38 20.07 -12.18
CA ARG A 187 15.26 20.31 -10.74
C ARG A 187 13.87 20.85 -10.43
N GLN A 188 13.27 20.32 -9.38
CA GLN A 188 11.99 20.80 -8.87
C GLN A 188 12.09 21.10 -7.38
N TYR A 189 11.27 22.03 -6.92
CA TYR A 189 11.23 22.50 -5.55
C TYR A 189 9.80 22.47 -5.04
N LEU A 190 9.61 21.93 -3.83
CA LEU A 190 8.32 21.96 -3.15
C LEU A 190 8.17 23.32 -2.47
N VAL A 191 7.17 24.07 -2.91
CA VAL A 191 6.99 25.46 -2.52
C VAL A 191 5.77 25.61 -1.63
N ARG A 192 5.94 26.31 -0.51
CA ARG A 192 4.86 26.71 0.40
C ARG A 192 4.41 28.13 0.11
N LEU A 193 3.13 28.29 -0.16
CA LEU A 193 2.51 29.57 -0.50
C LEU A 193 2.23 30.39 0.77
N LYS A 194 2.25 31.73 0.66
CA LYS A 194 1.85 32.60 1.77
C LYS A 194 0.35 32.47 1.99
N ASN A 195 -0.07 32.42 3.25
CA ASN A 195 -1.47 32.39 3.68
C ASN A 195 -2.27 31.18 3.18
N GLN A 196 -1.60 30.08 2.81
CA GLN A 196 -2.24 28.82 2.44
C GLN A 196 -1.82 27.69 3.39
N THR A 197 -2.69 26.69 3.52
CA THR A 197 -2.42 25.47 4.29
C THR A 197 -1.45 24.55 3.55
N ALA A 198 -0.83 23.62 4.28
CA ALA A 198 0.17 22.69 3.74
C ALA A 198 -0.38 21.80 2.61
N ASP A 199 -1.70 21.60 2.54
CA ASP A 199 -2.36 20.80 1.50
C ASP A 199 -2.25 21.44 0.10
N LYS A 200 -1.94 22.74 0.05
CA LYS A 200 -1.75 23.50 -1.20
C LYS A 200 -0.28 23.66 -1.58
N ASP A 201 0.65 22.99 -0.88
CA ASP A 201 2.06 22.98 -1.26
C ASP A 201 2.22 22.27 -2.62
N ARG A 202 2.95 22.89 -3.55
CA ARG A 202 3.11 22.40 -4.94
C ARG A 202 4.56 22.28 -5.35
N TRP A 203 4.85 21.32 -6.23
CA TRP A 203 6.15 21.18 -6.88
C TRP A 203 6.24 22.12 -8.08
N LEU A 204 7.27 22.95 -8.11
CA LEU A 204 7.52 23.92 -9.18
C LEU A 204 8.94 23.77 -9.72
N ALA A 205 9.08 24.03 -11.03
CA ALA A 205 10.39 24.15 -11.67
C ALA A 205 11.11 25.43 -11.21
N GLU A 206 12.44 25.46 -11.33
CA GLU A 206 13.27 26.62 -10.93
C GLU A 206 12.79 27.92 -11.59
N ASP A 207 12.45 27.87 -12.88
CA ASP A 207 12.04 29.03 -13.68
C ASP A 207 10.64 29.54 -13.32
N ALA A 208 9.81 28.70 -12.71
CA ALA A 208 8.44 29.05 -12.38
C ALA A 208 8.33 29.77 -11.03
N ILE A 209 9.38 29.84 -10.20
CA ILE A 209 9.26 30.37 -8.83
C ILE A 209 9.42 31.91 -8.82
N PRO A 210 8.42 32.69 -8.36
CA PRO A 210 8.56 34.13 -8.22
C PRO A 210 9.58 34.44 -7.12
N ASN A 211 10.53 35.32 -7.43
CA ASN A 211 11.70 35.61 -6.57
C ASN A 211 12.53 34.35 -6.22
N GLY A 212 12.58 33.39 -7.15
CA GLY A 212 13.24 32.10 -6.98
C GLY A 212 14.69 32.21 -6.50
N GLU A 213 15.48 33.14 -7.03
CA GLU A 213 16.91 33.28 -6.67
C GLU A 213 17.13 33.53 -5.17
N ILE A 214 16.35 34.44 -4.57
CA ILE A 214 16.48 34.80 -3.14
C ILE A 214 16.07 33.61 -2.28
N LEU A 215 14.95 32.97 -2.63
CA LEU A 215 14.40 31.84 -1.90
C LEU A 215 15.28 30.60 -1.99
N LEU A 216 15.82 30.31 -3.18
CA LEU A 216 16.74 29.21 -3.43
C LEU A 216 18.07 29.43 -2.71
N ARG A 217 18.58 30.66 -2.65
CA ARG A 217 19.78 30.99 -1.88
C ARG A 217 19.57 30.69 -0.40
N GLY A 218 18.46 31.15 0.18
CA GLY A 218 18.12 30.87 1.58
C GLY A 218 17.97 29.37 1.86
N PHE A 219 17.27 28.65 0.98
CA PHE A 219 17.09 27.20 1.08
C PHE A 219 18.42 26.42 0.99
N ARG A 220 19.32 26.80 0.08
CA ARG A 220 20.64 26.15 -0.06
C ARG A 220 21.49 26.33 1.21
N VAL A 221 21.40 27.47 1.88
CA VAL A 221 22.11 27.71 3.16
C VAL A 221 21.52 26.85 4.27
N SER A 222 20.19 26.84 4.43
CA SER A 222 19.55 26.01 5.47
C SER A 222 19.78 24.52 5.25
N TRP A 223 19.72 24.06 4.00
CA TRP A 223 19.93 22.65 3.66
C TRP A 223 21.34 22.16 3.96
N ARG A 224 22.37 23.00 3.74
CA ARG A 224 23.76 22.67 4.13
C ARG A 224 23.90 22.55 5.64
N SER A 225 23.30 23.48 6.40
CA SER A 225 23.33 23.46 7.86
C SER A 225 22.62 22.24 8.45
N GLU A 226 21.45 21.88 7.91
CA GLU A 226 20.70 20.69 8.33
C GLU A 226 21.48 19.41 8.07
N LYS A 227 22.15 19.31 6.91
CA LYS A 227 22.98 18.15 6.57
C LYS A 227 24.24 18.03 7.44
N SER A 228 24.83 19.15 7.88
CA SER A 228 25.98 19.11 8.80
C SER A 228 25.62 18.69 10.23
N HIS A 229 24.37 18.85 10.66
CA HIS A 229 23.91 18.41 11.98
C HIS A 229 23.53 16.92 12.06
N GLN A 230 23.47 16.24 10.91
CA GLN A 230 23.13 14.81 10.82
C GLN A 230 24.37 13.89 10.67
N LEU A 231 25.57 14.47 10.62
CA LEU A 231 26.87 13.79 10.64
C LEU A 231 27.47 13.90 12.05
#